data_AF-A0A0C3GR70-F1
#
_entry.id   AF-A0A0C3GR70-F1
#
_cell.length_a   1.000
_cell.length_b   1.000
_cell.length_c   1.000
_cell.angle_alpha   90.00
_cell.angle_beta   90.00
_cell.angle_gamma   90.00
#
_symmetry.space_group_name_H-M   'P 1'
#
loop_
_entity.id
_entity.type
_entity.pdbx_description
1 polymer ?
#
loop_
_entity_poly.entity_id
_entity_poly.type
_entity_poly.pdbx_seq_one_letter_code
_entity_poly.pdbx_strand_id
1 'polypeptide(L)'
;MSTIPSMITARTVHLPLPSQQKELVPSPVYDLAQLKDERSQTLKNLLKKGHITVAPLREPNLILHSHLPHLLGSAYALGANSEQLTKTYEHEITTLVNIDERFVRGDQIDKASWRNFLTQKPYTIAFVDFFDEEVKKNNGDWKRVLQEYLYSGQEPLINGYIGGLGHPFIHLAYAYEFQSKEVATEALSLGCSEYDLLHGLLDYPSPDTSTYKTSSLGEVIKRIRDDKRFDGLLDMPGITNIAIVAQQRLNVVVEHWNAWEVLDPVQSLEQICDLSVVLALGHGDSSCLYDFFHAHIMTVAHALRILWHVFPEERRISILRQYALFTILQYIDQLRMPFGIEEIESIEVAGRDWDWVVDRALKHKWALDSHFFKVVRAPKAFCETYGDKNNFYLRAAIKFITTFDGWEGFGRGVDGYDPTKDGYRPEEVKVGGYPGSAE
;
A
#
# COMPACT_ATOMS: atom_id res chain seq x y z
N MET A 1 -10.88 3.43 -55.71
CA MET A 1 -11.33 3.74 -54.34
C MET A 1 -10.84 2.61 -53.45
N SER A 2 -9.75 2.85 -52.72
CA SER A 2 -9.09 1.81 -51.91
C SER A 2 -9.70 1.82 -50.52
N THR A 3 -10.40 0.75 -50.17
CA THR A 3 -10.89 0.47 -48.83
C THR A 3 -9.70 0.17 -47.92
N ILE A 4 -9.43 1.05 -46.97
CA ILE A 4 -8.49 0.81 -45.87
C ILE A 4 -9.18 -0.15 -44.89
N PRO A 5 -8.62 -1.33 -44.60
CA PRO A 5 -9.14 -2.19 -43.55
C PRO A 5 -8.92 -1.50 -42.20
N SER A 6 -10.01 -1.35 -41.45
CA SER A 6 -10.03 -0.96 -40.04
C SER A 6 -9.13 -1.88 -39.22
N MET A 7 -7.94 -1.40 -38.84
CA MET A 7 -7.15 -1.96 -37.75
C MET A 7 -7.75 -1.47 -36.42
N ILE A 8 -8.84 -2.08 -35.97
CA ILE A 8 -9.21 -2.05 -34.55
C ILE A 8 -8.30 -3.08 -33.86
N THR A 9 -7.12 -2.65 -33.43
CA THR A 9 -6.16 -3.53 -32.74
C THR A 9 -6.30 -3.39 -31.22
N ALA A 10 -6.79 -4.45 -30.57
CA ALA A 10 -6.38 -5.01 -29.27
C ALA A 10 -5.41 -4.19 -28.37
N ARG A 11 -5.77 -2.96 -27.97
CA ARG A 11 -4.90 -2.07 -27.17
C ARG A 11 -5.46 -1.65 -25.81
N THR A 12 -6.72 -1.95 -25.52
CA THR A 12 -7.35 -1.59 -24.24
C THR A 12 -7.22 -2.72 -23.24
N VAL A 13 -6.57 -2.46 -22.10
CA VAL A 13 -6.64 -3.35 -20.94
C VAL A 13 -8.10 -3.46 -20.50
N HIS A 14 -8.59 -4.68 -20.34
CA HIS A 14 -9.92 -4.93 -19.82
C HIS A 14 -9.94 -4.62 -18.32
N LEU A 15 -10.65 -3.55 -17.95
CA LEU A 15 -10.99 -3.18 -16.59
C LEU A 15 -12.53 -3.09 -16.48
N PRO A 16 -13.09 -3.16 -15.26
CA PRO A 16 -14.52 -2.96 -15.07
C PRO A 16 -15.00 -1.62 -15.63
N LEU A 17 -16.29 -1.53 -15.95
CA LEU A 17 -16.89 -0.28 -16.39
C LEU A 17 -16.77 0.79 -15.27
N PRO A 18 -16.27 2.01 -15.58
CA PRO A 18 -16.19 3.08 -14.61
C PRO A 18 -17.57 3.49 -14.10
N SER A 19 -17.64 3.87 -12.82
CA SER A 19 -18.84 4.33 -12.12
C SER A 19 -19.38 5.66 -12.64
N GLN A 20 -18.58 6.40 -13.42
CA GLN A 20 -18.88 7.75 -13.95
C GLN A 20 -19.07 8.82 -12.86
N GLN A 21 -18.57 8.58 -11.64
CA GLN A 21 -18.61 9.56 -10.56
C GLN A 21 -17.77 10.80 -10.87
N LYS A 22 -18.37 11.98 -10.74
CA LYS A 22 -17.67 13.26 -10.94
C LYS A 22 -17.00 13.78 -9.67
N GLU A 23 -17.49 13.33 -8.53
CA GLU A 23 -17.01 13.70 -7.20
C GLU A 23 -17.05 12.47 -6.31
N LEU A 24 -16.15 12.43 -5.32
CA LEU A 24 -16.11 11.37 -4.32
C LEU A 24 -16.69 11.86 -3.01
N VAL A 25 -17.39 10.99 -2.30
CA VAL A 25 -17.77 11.21 -0.91
C VAL A 25 -16.57 10.88 -0.01
N PRO A 26 -16.31 11.65 1.08
CA PRO A 26 -15.27 11.31 2.04
C PRO A 26 -15.39 9.87 2.54
N SER A 27 -14.25 9.20 2.70
CA SER A 27 -14.22 7.87 3.32
C SER A 27 -14.70 7.95 4.77
N PRO A 28 -15.29 6.86 5.31
CA PRO A 28 -15.64 6.80 6.73
C PRO A 28 -14.45 7.09 7.64
N VAL A 29 -14.71 7.76 8.76
CA VAL A 29 -13.71 8.09 9.79
C VAL A 29 -14.17 7.50 11.12
N TYR A 30 -13.27 6.83 11.81
CA TYR A 30 -13.47 6.26 13.15
C TYR A 30 -12.75 7.15 14.17
N ASP A 31 -13.41 8.21 14.64
CA ASP A 31 -12.81 9.11 15.64
C ASP A 31 -12.69 8.39 17.01
N LEU A 32 -11.53 7.78 17.25
CA LEU A 32 -11.21 7.03 18.46
C LEU A 32 -11.16 7.93 19.73
N ALA A 33 -11.08 9.25 19.58
CA ALA A 33 -11.21 10.15 20.73
C ALA A 33 -12.67 10.23 21.21
N GLN A 34 -13.61 10.18 20.27
CA GLN A 34 -15.04 10.32 20.54
C GLN A 34 -15.75 8.99 20.84
N LEU A 35 -15.42 7.93 20.10
CA LEU A 35 -16.06 6.61 20.25
C LEU A 35 -15.79 6.01 21.64
N LYS A 36 -16.82 5.59 22.36
CA LYS A 36 -16.72 5.09 23.75
C LYS A 36 -16.92 3.59 23.92
N ASP A 37 -17.25 2.88 22.85
CA ASP A 37 -17.37 1.43 22.90
C ASP A 37 -16.02 0.77 23.22
N GLU A 38 -16.09 -0.39 23.85
CA GLU A 38 -14.92 -1.13 24.32
C GLU A 38 -13.92 -1.40 23.18
N ARG A 39 -14.41 -1.82 22.00
CA ARG A 39 -13.57 -2.17 20.85
C ARG A 39 -12.77 -0.96 20.38
N SER A 40 -13.41 0.20 20.24
CA SER A 40 -12.73 1.44 19.84
C SER A 40 -11.72 1.93 20.89
N GLN A 41 -12.03 1.78 22.18
CA GLN A 41 -11.07 2.11 23.24
C GLN A 41 -9.88 1.15 23.26
N THR A 42 -10.11 -0.15 23.00
CA THR A 42 -9.04 -1.14 22.82
C THR A 42 -8.12 -0.72 21.69
N LEU A 43 -8.65 -0.48 20.48
CA LEU A 43 -7.83 -0.05 19.34
C LEU A 43 -6.99 1.19 19.66
N LYS A 44 -7.63 2.22 20.22
CA LYS A 44 -6.95 3.46 20.62
C LYS A 44 -5.78 3.21 21.56
N ASN A 45 -5.99 2.37 22.57
CA ASN A 45 -4.96 2.06 23.56
C ASN A 45 -3.82 1.25 22.96
N LEU A 46 -4.11 0.31 22.06
CA LEU A 46 -3.10 -0.48 21.35
C LEU A 46 -2.25 0.38 20.42
N LEU A 47 -2.85 1.30 19.66
CA LEU A 47 -2.09 2.25 18.82
C LEU A 47 -1.14 3.11 19.65
N LYS A 48 -1.63 3.68 20.76
CA LYS A 48 -0.80 4.47 21.69
C LYS A 48 0.32 3.65 22.33
N LYS A 49 0.02 2.40 22.69
CA LYS A 49 1.01 1.50 23.28
C LYS A 49 2.10 1.16 22.24
N GLY A 50 1.70 0.88 21.00
CA GLY A 50 2.61 0.64 19.88
C GLY A 50 3.57 1.81 19.67
N HIS A 51 3.01 3.01 19.51
CA HIS A 51 3.75 4.26 19.34
C HIS A 51 4.86 4.49 20.38
N ILE A 52 4.62 4.10 21.64
CA ILE A 52 5.58 4.28 22.74
C ILE A 52 6.60 3.14 22.80
N THR A 53 6.27 1.94 22.31
CA THR A 53 7.03 0.72 22.61
C THR A 53 7.83 0.18 21.43
N VAL A 54 7.37 0.36 20.19
CA VAL A 54 7.98 -0.24 19.01
C VAL A 54 8.23 0.79 17.91
N ALA A 55 9.31 0.60 17.16
CA ALA A 55 9.74 1.52 16.13
C ALA A 55 8.89 1.42 14.84
N PRO A 56 8.72 2.52 14.08
CA PRO A 56 8.06 2.49 12.75
C PRO A 56 8.83 1.68 11.70
N LEU A 57 10.14 1.52 11.90
CA LEU A 57 11.01 0.65 11.11
C LEU A 57 11.54 -0.51 11.96
N ARG A 58 11.78 -1.67 11.34
CA ARG A 58 12.22 -2.91 12.01
C ARG A 58 13.38 -3.58 11.28
N GLU A 59 14.01 -4.52 11.98
CA GLU A 59 15.14 -5.31 11.47
C GLU A 59 14.80 -6.10 10.20
N PRO A 60 15.81 -6.38 9.35
CA PRO A 60 17.23 -6.03 9.50
C PRO A 60 17.53 -4.57 9.14
N ASN A 61 18.46 -3.92 9.84
CA ASN A 61 18.97 -2.57 9.55
C ASN A 61 17.88 -1.51 9.37
N LEU A 62 16.73 -1.66 10.04
CA LEU A 62 15.57 -0.77 9.94
C LEU A 62 15.01 -0.64 8.51
N ILE A 63 15.18 -1.66 7.63
CA ILE A 63 14.71 -1.57 6.24
C ILE A 63 13.27 -2.04 6.04
N LEU A 64 12.69 -2.70 7.05
CA LEU A 64 11.32 -3.18 7.03
C LEU A 64 10.43 -2.26 7.86
N HIS A 65 9.12 -2.30 7.61
CA HIS A 65 8.17 -1.36 8.19
C HIS A 65 7.31 -2.02 9.27
N SER A 66 6.85 -1.21 10.22
CA SER A 66 5.84 -1.63 11.20
C SER A 66 4.49 -1.86 10.52
N HIS A 67 3.94 -3.04 10.74
CA HIS A 67 2.56 -3.48 10.50
C HIS A 67 1.44 -2.73 11.19
N LEU A 68 1.79 -2.18 12.35
CA LEU A 68 0.90 -2.25 13.49
C LEU A 68 -0.36 -1.40 13.31
N PRO A 69 -0.27 -0.13 12.88
CA PRO A 69 -1.48 0.70 12.70
C PRO A 69 -2.42 0.14 11.65
N HIS A 70 -1.87 -0.36 10.54
CA HIS A 70 -2.68 -0.82 9.42
C HIS A 70 -3.21 -2.24 9.56
N LEU A 71 -2.50 -3.12 10.29
CA LEU A 71 -3.03 -4.43 10.65
C LEU A 71 -4.20 -4.30 11.62
N LEU A 72 -4.01 -3.56 12.73
CA LEU A 72 -5.06 -3.32 13.71
C LEU A 72 -6.24 -2.56 13.13
N GLY A 73 -5.96 -1.49 12.37
CA GLY A 73 -7.01 -0.69 11.74
C GLY A 73 -7.81 -1.48 10.70
N SER A 74 -7.15 -2.33 9.89
CA SER A 74 -7.88 -3.18 8.93
C SER A 74 -8.75 -4.21 9.63
N ALA A 75 -8.20 -4.89 10.65
CA ALA A 75 -8.95 -5.86 11.44
C ALA A 75 -10.18 -5.20 12.10
N TYR A 76 -9.99 -4.03 12.71
CA TYR A 76 -11.08 -3.26 13.34
C TYR A 76 -12.17 -2.88 12.32
N ALA A 77 -11.78 -2.36 11.15
CA ALA A 77 -12.72 -1.93 10.11
C ALA A 77 -13.50 -3.12 9.49
N LEU A 78 -12.89 -4.32 9.49
CA LEU A 78 -13.56 -5.57 9.14
C LEU A 78 -14.38 -6.16 10.29
N GLY A 79 -14.34 -5.58 11.49
CA GLY A 79 -15.21 -5.95 12.61
C GLY A 79 -14.58 -6.82 13.69
N ALA A 80 -13.25 -7.01 13.70
CA ALA A 80 -12.54 -7.74 14.76
C ALA A 80 -12.91 -7.20 16.16
N ASN A 81 -13.16 -8.09 17.12
CA ASN A 81 -13.52 -7.72 18.49
C ASN A 81 -12.28 -7.33 19.34
N SER A 82 -12.49 -6.84 20.57
CA SER A 82 -11.39 -6.43 21.48
C SER A 82 -10.34 -7.52 21.70
N GLU A 83 -10.77 -8.77 21.85
CA GLU A 83 -9.89 -9.92 22.07
C GLU A 83 -9.00 -10.16 20.85
N GLN A 84 -9.58 -10.18 19.65
CA GLN A 84 -8.84 -10.37 18.41
C GLN A 84 -7.87 -9.22 18.15
N LEU A 85 -8.25 -7.97 18.42
CA LEU A 85 -7.35 -6.82 18.32
C LEU A 85 -6.17 -6.94 19.29
N THR A 86 -6.43 -7.37 20.52
CA THR A 86 -5.38 -7.59 21.53
C THR A 86 -4.41 -8.69 21.09
N LYS A 87 -4.94 -9.84 20.64
CA LYS A 87 -4.14 -10.95 20.09
C LYS A 87 -3.31 -10.51 18.88
N THR A 88 -3.90 -9.71 17.99
CA THR A 88 -3.24 -9.16 16.81
C THR A 88 -2.08 -8.25 17.20
N TYR A 89 -2.28 -7.35 18.16
CA TYR A 89 -1.22 -6.51 18.70
C TYR A 89 -0.10 -7.33 19.32
N GLU A 90 -0.44 -8.26 20.22
CA GLU A 90 0.52 -9.10 20.94
C GLU A 90 1.39 -9.91 19.98
N HIS A 91 0.79 -10.42 18.89
CA HIS A 91 1.54 -11.10 17.84
C HIS A 91 2.44 -10.14 17.07
N GLU A 92 1.89 -9.06 16.52
CA GLU A 92 2.62 -8.17 15.62
C GLU A 92 3.84 -7.56 16.31
N ILE A 93 3.74 -7.12 17.57
CA ILE A 93 4.87 -6.52 18.29
C ILE A 93 6.05 -7.48 18.47
N THR A 94 5.84 -8.81 18.42
CA THR A 94 6.96 -9.78 18.51
C THR A 94 7.87 -9.74 17.28
N THR A 95 7.38 -9.21 16.17
CA THR A 95 8.12 -9.06 14.92
C THR A 95 8.79 -7.70 14.79
N LEU A 96 8.49 -6.76 15.70
CA LEU A 96 8.93 -5.38 15.67
C LEU A 96 10.11 -5.13 16.61
N VAL A 97 10.79 -4.01 16.39
CA VAL A 97 11.92 -3.60 17.23
C VAL A 97 11.42 -2.74 18.36
N ASN A 98 11.70 -3.16 19.60
CA ASN A 98 11.42 -2.34 20.77
C ASN A 98 12.28 -1.07 20.74
N ILE A 99 11.66 0.06 21.06
CA ILE A 99 12.38 1.31 21.22
C ILE A 99 13.24 1.20 22.48
N ASP A 100 14.56 1.20 22.28
CA ASP A 100 15.56 1.17 23.35
C ASP A 100 16.67 2.21 23.14
N GLU A 101 17.72 2.15 23.96
CA GLU A 101 18.84 3.09 23.98
C GLU A 101 19.67 3.12 22.69
N ARG A 102 19.49 2.17 21.76
CA ARG A 102 20.22 2.11 20.49
C ARG A 102 19.68 3.08 19.45
N PHE A 103 18.43 3.51 19.57
CA PHE A 103 17.85 4.49 18.66
C PHE A 103 18.43 5.88 18.91
N VAL A 104 18.63 6.64 17.84
CA VAL A 104 18.89 8.08 17.96
C VAL A 104 17.60 8.76 18.45
N ARG A 105 17.70 9.57 19.50
CA ARG A 105 16.58 10.22 20.19
C ARG A 105 16.86 11.71 20.44
N GLY A 106 15.80 12.46 20.74
CA GLY A 106 15.91 13.80 21.33
C GLY A 106 16.17 14.95 20.35
N ASP A 107 16.92 15.96 20.80
CA ASP A 107 17.11 17.27 20.16
C ASP A 107 18.04 17.28 18.93
N GLN A 108 18.39 16.09 18.41
CA GLN A 108 19.22 15.96 17.20
C GLN A 108 18.54 16.51 15.95
N ILE A 109 17.20 16.55 15.96
CA ILE A 109 16.38 17.04 14.87
C ILE A 109 15.62 18.27 15.36
N ASP A 110 15.78 19.37 14.62
CA ASP A 110 15.02 20.60 14.85
C ASP A 110 14.42 21.13 13.53
N LYS A 111 13.58 22.16 13.65
CA LYS A 111 12.86 22.75 12.52
C LYS A 111 13.76 23.30 11.41
N ALA A 112 14.97 23.75 11.73
CA ALA A 112 15.94 24.25 10.77
C ALA A 112 16.79 23.14 10.13
N SER A 113 16.99 22.02 10.84
CA SER A 113 17.93 20.96 10.44
C SER A 113 17.30 19.66 9.98
N TRP A 114 15.99 19.43 10.20
CA TRP A 114 15.36 18.12 9.97
C TRP A 114 15.57 17.53 8.57
N ARG A 115 15.61 18.38 7.54
CA ARG A 115 15.83 17.92 6.16
C ARG A 115 17.23 17.33 5.92
N ASN A 116 18.22 17.67 6.75
CA ASN A 116 19.57 17.11 6.65
C ASN A 116 19.61 15.61 7.00
N PHE A 117 18.56 15.11 7.66
CA PHE A 117 18.44 13.73 8.12
C PHE A 117 17.49 12.89 7.25
N LEU A 118 16.97 13.43 6.14
CA LEU A 118 16.15 12.65 5.20
C LEU A 118 16.91 11.42 4.72
N THR A 119 16.19 10.32 4.50
CA THR A 119 16.69 8.98 4.13
C THR A 119 17.57 8.28 5.18
N GLN A 120 17.86 8.92 6.32
CA GLN A 120 18.67 8.33 7.37
C GLN A 120 17.82 7.51 8.35
N LYS A 121 17.59 6.23 8.02
CA LYS A 121 16.75 5.30 8.80
C LYS A 121 17.03 5.26 10.31
N PRO A 122 18.29 5.36 10.81
CA PRO A 122 18.57 5.39 12.26
C PRO A 122 17.88 6.54 13.01
N TYR A 123 17.48 7.60 12.32
CA TYR A 123 16.79 8.77 12.89
C TYR A 123 15.28 8.61 12.95
N THR A 124 14.70 7.46 12.58
CA THR A 124 13.23 7.28 12.56
C THR A 124 12.56 7.65 13.89
N ILE A 125 13.15 7.28 15.04
CA ILE A 125 12.58 7.64 16.34
C ILE A 125 12.84 9.11 16.69
N ALA A 126 14.00 9.67 16.33
CA ALA A 126 14.25 11.10 16.47
C ALA A 126 13.24 11.95 15.66
N PHE A 127 12.83 11.50 14.48
CA PHE A 127 11.76 12.14 13.71
C PHE A 127 10.41 12.03 14.42
N VAL A 128 10.06 10.86 14.99
CA VAL A 128 8.83 10.71 15.79
C VAL A 128 8.84 11.68 16.97
N ASP A 129 9.92 11.70 17.77
CA ASP A 129 10.09 12.62 18.89
C ASP A 129 9.92 14.09 18.44
N PHE A 130 10.58 14.47 17.34
CA PHE A 130 10.48 15.80 16.77
C PHE A 130 9.05 16.19 16.38
N PHE A 131 8.35 15.33 15.63
CA PHE A 131 6.99 15.62 15.19
C PHE A 131 5.98 15.59 16.34
N ASP A 132 6.17 14.74 17.34
CA ASP A 132 5.39 14.76 18.58
C ASP A 132 5.53 16.11 19.32
N GLU A 133 6.74 16.65 19.38
CA GLU A 133 6.98 17.98 19.95
C GLU A 133 6.36 19.09 19.10
N GLU A 134 6.43 19.01 17.76
CA GLU A 134 5.74 19.97 16.89
C GLU A 134 4.21 19.91 17.07
N VAL A 135 3.63 18.72 17.25
CA VAL A 135 2.20 18.55 17.57
C VAL A 135 1.87 19.20 18.91
N LYS A 136 2.70 19.01 19.94
CA LYS A 136 2.51 19.66 21.25
C LYS A 136 2.57 21.19 21.13
N LYS A 137 3.55 21.75 20.40
CA LYS A 137 3.67 23.20 20.16
C LYS A 137 2.48 23.77 19.39
N ASN A 138 1.80 22.96 18.59
CA ASN A 138 0.57 23.31 17.88
C ASN A 138 -0.70 22.95 18.67
N ASN A 139 -0.63 22.87 20.01
CA ASN A 139 -1.76 22.57 20.90
C ASN A 139 -2.49 21.24 20.57
N GLY A 140 -1.76 20.26 20.04
CA GLY A 140 -2.31 18.97 19.62
C GLY A 140 -2.87 18.93 18.20
N ASP A 141 -2.78 20.02 17.43
CA ASP A 141 -3.24 20.08 16.04
C ASP A 141 -2.23 19.42 15.08
N TRP A 142 -2.27 18.09 15.04
CA TRP A 142 -1.43 17.27 14.18
C TRP A 142 -1.73 17.47 12.68
N LYS A 143 -2.95 17.86 12.31
CA LYS A 143 -3.31 18.15 10.92
C LYS A 143 -2.57 19.38 10.43
N ARG A 144 -2.45 20.42 11.27
CA ARG A 144 -1.62 21.59 10.96
C ARG A 144 -0.15 21.22 10.78
N VAL A 145 0.40 20.37 11.64
CA VAL A 145 1.79 19.88 11.51
C VAL A 145 1.97 19.13 10.18
N LEU A 146 1.06 18.23 9.82
CA LEU A 146 1.11 17.57 8.51
C LEU A 146 1.05 18.57 7.36
N GLN A 147 0.16 19.55 7.41
CA GLN A 147 0.07 20.57 6.36
C GLN A 147 1.39 21.33 6.19
N GLU A 148 2.03 21.69 7.30
CA GLU A 148 3.31 22.39 7.29
C GLU A 148 4.44 21.53 6.70
N TYR A 149 4.63 20.29 7.18
CA TYR A 149 5.80 19.49 6.83
C TYR A 149 5.64 18.68 5.53
N LEU A 150 4.41 18.34 5.12
CA LEU A 150 4.18 17.58 3.89
C LEU A 150 4.31 18.43 2.62
N TYR A 151 3.75 19.65 2.64
CA TYR A 151 3.46 20.39 1.41
C TYR A 151 4.34 21.63 1.20
N SER A 152 5.13 22.03 2.19
CA SER A 152 5.96 23.24 2.13
C SER A 152 7.31 23.00 1.45
N GLY A 153 7.88 24.08 0.90
CA GLY A 153 9.22 24.08 0.29
C GLY A 153 9.22 23.79 -1.22
N GLN A 154 10.41 23.84 -1.82
CA GLN A 154 10.61 23.55 -3.25
C GLN A 154 10.62 22.04 -3.54
N GLU A 155 10.91 21.24 -2.53
CA GLU A 155 10.91 19.77 -2.56
C GLU A 155 9.96 19.26 -1.45
N PRO A 156 8.63 19.39 -1.64
CA PRO A 156 7.66 18.95 -0.65
C PRO A 156 7.89 17.50 -0.24
N LEU A 157 7.80 17.21 1.06
CA LEU A 157 8.03 15.86 1.56
C LEU A 157 7.04 14.85 0.93
N ILE A 158 5.81 15.29 0.66
CA ILE A 158 4.78 14.47 0.00
C ILE A 158 5.21 13.94 -1.38
N ASN A 159 6.21 14.54 -2.04
CA ASN A 159 6.67 14.09 -3.37
C ASN A 159 7.59 12.86 -3.32
N GLY A 160 8.05 12.46 -2.13
CA GLY A 160 8.81 11.22 -1.92
C GLY A 160 8.05 10.17 -1.10
N TYR A 161 6.74 10.31 -0.91
CA TYR A 161 5.93 9.45 -0.04
C TYR A 161 5.69 8.03 -0.58
N ILE A 162 6.10 7.76 -1.82
CA ILE A 162 6.07 6.42 -2.41
C ILE A 162 7.24 5.52 -1.97
N GLY A 163 8.25 6.08 -1.32
CA GLY A 163 9.38 5.29 -0.84
C GLY A 163 8.97 4.33 0.27
N GLY A 164 9.84 3.35 0.56
CA GLY A 164 9.52 2.28 1.50
C GLY A 164 8.25 1.51 1.10
N LEU A 165 8.01 1.25 -0.20
CA LEU A 165 6.79 0.63 -0.72
C LEU A 165 5.49 1.41 -0.42
N GLY A 166 5.58 2.73 -0.26
CA GLY A 166 4.44 3.60 0.01
C GLY A 166 3.90 3.52 1.44
N HIS A 167 4.65 2.93 2.37
CA HIS A 167 4.28 2.91 3.79
C HIS A 167 4.00 4.30 4.40
N PRO A 168 4.65 5.40 3.99
CA PRO A 168 4.26 6.74 4.42
C PRO A 168 2.81 7.09 4.06
N PHE A 169 2.37 6.85 2.81
CA PHE A 169 0.97 7.04 2.41
C PHE A 169 0.02 6.13 3.18
N ILE A 170 0.40 4.86 3.35
CA ILE A 170 -0.43 3.88 4.08
C ILE A 170 -0.61 4.35 5.53
N HIS A 171 0.46 4.61 6.28
CA HIS A 171 0.36 5.12 7.66
C HIS A 171 -0.47 6.41 7.74
N LEU A 172 -0.25 7.35 6.83
CA LEU A 172 -1.00 8.60 6.79
C LEU A 172 -2.51 8.37 6.62
N ALA A 173 -2.91 7.44 5.76
CA ALA A 173 -4.31 7.08 5.59
C ALA A 173 -4.93 6.55 6.90
N TYR A 174 -4.23 5.67 7.63
CA TYR A 174 -4.70 5.17 8.93
C TYR A 174 -4.73 6.26 10.00
N ALA A 175 -3.79 7.21 9.97
CA ALA A 175 -3.82 8.37 10.88
C ALA A 175 -5.10 9.21 10.71
N TYR A 176 -5.47 9.52 9.46
CA TYR A 176 -6.71 10.24 9.16
C TYR A 176 -7.95 9.41 9.40
N GLU A 177 -7.94 8.13 9.05
CA GLU A 177 -9.09 7.28 9.23
C GLU A 177 -9.45 7.08 10.71
N PHE A 178 -8.45 6.93 11.58
CA PHE A 178 -8.64 6.69 13.02
C PHE A 178 -8.49 7.95 13.89
N GLN A 179 -8.26 9.12 13.27
CA GLN A 179 -7.95 10.40 13.93
C GLN A 179 -6.84 10.26 14.99
N SER A 180 -5.80 9.46 14.70
CA SER A 180 -4.69 9.22 15.62
C SER A 180 -3.50 10.12 15.29
N LYS A 181 -3.17 11.00 16.23
CA LYS A 181 -1.97 11.84 16.14
C LYS A 181 -0.68 11.02 16.25
N GLU A 182 -0.71 9.93 17.01
CA GLU A 182 0.41 9.02 17.19
C GLU A 182 0.80 8.38 15.86
N VAL A 183 -0.19 7.85 15.12
CA VAL A 183 0.05 7.30 13.77
C VAL A 183 0.42 8.41 12.77
N ALA A 184 -0.03 9.65 12.97
CA ALA A 184 0.32 10.77 12.10
C ALA A 184 1.81 11.16 12.20
N THR A 185 2.39 11.16 13.40
CA THR A 185 3.82 11.47 13.58
C THR A 185 4.72 10.32 13.14
N GLU A 186 4.25 9.07 13.28
CA GLU A 186 4.87 7.90 12.63
C GLU A 186 4.87 8.02 11.10
N ALA A 187 3.76 8.44 10.49
CA ALA A 187 3.67 8.63 9.04
C ALA A 187 4.67 9.69 8.54
N LEU A 188 4.82 10.80 9.27
CA LEU A 188 5.83 11.82 8.97
C LEU A 188 7.26 11.27 9.11
N SER A 189 7.54 10.52 10.17
CA SER A 189 8.85 9.88 10.36
C SER A 189 9.20 8.93 9.22
N LEU A 190 8.24 8.10 8.78
CA LEU A 190 8.43 7.24 7.61
C LEU A 190 8.64 8.06 6.35
N GLY A 191 7.85 9.13 6.14
CA GLY A 191 8.04 10.05 5.02
C GLY A 191 9.44 10.67 4.95
N CYS A 192 10.07 10.91 6.11
CA CYS A 192 11.46 11.38 6.18
C CYS A 192 12.48 10.26 5.96
N SER A 193 12.29 9.11 6.61
CA SER A 193 13.26 8.01 6.64
C SER A 193 13.27 7.20 5.34
N GLU A 194 12.13 7.15 4.65
CA GLU A 194 11.92 6.44 3.38
C GLU A 194 11.71 7.43 2.23
N TYR A 195 12.19 8.66 2.34
CA TYR A 195 12.00 9.69 1.32
C TYR A 195 12.56 9.23 -0.05
N ASP A 196 11.68 9.02 -1.03
CA ASP A 196 12.06 8.46 -2.33
C ASP A 196 12.86 9.45 -3.16
N LEU A 197 14.09 9.09 -3.55
CA LEU A 197 15.01 9.94 -4.29
C LEU A 197 14.56 10.29 -5.72
N LEU A 198 13.54 9.60 -6.26
CA LEU A 198 12.93 9.95 -7.54
C LEU A 198 11.91 11.10 -7.42
N HIS A 199 11.73 11.68 -6.22
CA HIS A 199 10.93 12.91 -6.01
C HIS A 199 11.34 14.04 -6.98
N GLY A 200 12.62 14.09 -7.36
CA GLY A 200 13.15 15.07 -8.32
C GLY A 200 12.45 15.05 -9.68
N LEU A 201 11.85 13.94 -10.11
CA LEU A 201 11.04 13.87 -11.34
C LEU A 201 9.79 14.74 -11.28
N LEU A 202 9.29 15.03 -10.07
CA LEU A 202 8.11 15.86 -9.82
C LEU A 202 8.51 17.30 -9.47
N ASP A 203 9.56 17.45 -8.67
CA ASP A 203 10.04 18.75 -8.22
C ASP A 203 10.71 19.53 -9.37
N TYR A 204 11.40 18.81 -10.25
CA TYR A 204 12.18 19.36 -11.36
C TYR A 204 11.83 18.64 -12.68
N PRO A 205 10.62 18.87 -13.22
CA PRO A 205 10.13 18.12 -14.38
C PRO A 205 11.03 18.35 -15.60
N SER A 206 11.48 17.25 -16.21
CA SER A 206 12.21 17.26 -17.48
C SER A 206 11.26 17.41 -18.68
N PRO A 207 11.75 17.83 -19.86
CA PRO A 207 10.96 17.79 -21.09
C PRO A 207 10.36 16.41 -21.34
N ASP A 208 9.13 16.42 -21.84
CA ASP A 208 8.40 15.21 -22.14
C ASP A 208 8.95 14.52 -23.40
N THR A 209 9.47 13.30 -23.22
CA THR A 209 10.04 12.46 -24.27
C THR A 209 9.13 11.30 -24.68
N SER A 210 7.90 11.25 -24.16
CA SER A 210 6.97 10.14 -24.41
C SER A 210 6.62 10.02 -25.89
N THR A 211 6.63 8.77 -26.38
CA THR A 211 6.34 8.44 -27.79
C THR A 211 4.86 8.19 -28.05
N TYR A 212 4.05 8.19 -27.01
CA TYR A 212 2.60 8.01 -27.04
C TYR A 212 1.95 8.75 -25.88
N LYS A 213 0.63 8.96 -25.97
CA LYS A 213 -0.20 9.53 -24.90
C LYS A 213 -1.39 8.64 -24.63
N THR A 214 -1.76 8.51 -23.36
CA THR A 214 -2.95 7.77 -22.92
C THR A 214 -3.41 8.26 -21.56
N SER A 215 -4.73 8.27 -21.34
CA SER A 215 -5.31 8.44 -20.00
C SER A 215 -5.47 7.12 -19.23
N SER A 216 -5.06 5.99 -19.84
CA SER A 216 -5.12 4.67 -19.21
C SER A 216 -3.77 4.25 -18.63
N LEU A 217 -3.67 4.22 -17.29
CA LEU A 217 -2.50 3.64 -16.63
C LEU A 217 -2.37 2.15 -16.95
N GLY A 218 -3.50 1.45 -17.12
CA GLY A 218 -3.50 0.05 -17.58
C GLY A 218 -2.82 -0.11 -18.94
N GLU A 219 -3.09 0.77 -19.90
CA GLU A 219 -2.39 0.76 -21.19
C GLU A 219 -0.88 1.02 -21.03
N VAL A 220 -0.47 1.91 -20.11
CA VAL A 220 0.95 2.13 -19.81
C VAL A 220 1.61 0.86 -19.29
N ILE A 221 1.00 0.19 -18.32
CA ILE A 221 1.52 -1.08 -17.76
C ILE A 221 1.57 -2.17 -18.84
N LYS A 222 0.54 -2.27 -19.68
CA LYS A 222 0.53 -3.21 -20.81
C LYS A 222 1.64 -2.92 -21.82
N ARG A 223 1.91 -1.66 -22.13
CA ARG A 223 3.01 -1.26 -23.03
C ARG A 223 4.37 -1.55 -22.43
N ILE A 224 4.57 -1.33 -21.13
CA ILE A 224 5.81 -1.70 -20.42
C ILE A 224 6.04 -3.22 -20.50
N ARG A 225 4.99 -4.02 -20.30
CA ARG A 225 5.06 -5.47 -20.45
C ARG A 225 5.57 -5.89 -21.83
N ASP A 226 5.09 -5.23 -22.88
CA ASP A 226 5.42 -5.57 -24.26
C ASP A 226 6.71 -4.86 -24.76
N ASP A 227 7.32 -3.97 -23.96
CA ASP A 227 8.51 -3.21 -24.35
C ASP A 227 9.80 -4.04 -24.17
N LYS A 228 10.40 -4.39 -25.31
CA LYS A 228 11.61 -5.21 -25.38
C LYS A 228 12.86 -4.53 -24.78
N ARG A 229 12.83 -3.23 -24.52
CA ARG A 229 13.95 -2.51 -23.87
C ARG A 229 14.20 -2.98 -22.44
N PHE A 230 13.21 -3.63 -21.81
CA PHE A 230 13.34 -4.26 -20.50
C PHE A 230 13.69 -5.76 -20.57
N ASP A 231 13.77 -6.38 -21.76
CA ASP A 231 14.07 -7.81 -21.89
C ASP A 231 15.51 -8.10 -21.43
N GLY A 232 15.66 -9.15 -20.62
CA GLY A 232 16.95 -9.56 -20.05
C GLY A 232 17.56 -8.56 -19.05
N LEU A 233 16.78 -7.57 -18.58
CA LEU A 233 17.27 -6.61 -17.58
C LEU A 233 17.41 -7.24 -16.19
N LEU A 234 16.48 -8.13 -15.82
CA LEU A 234 16.31 -8.67 -14.47
C LEU A 234 16.15 -10.19 -14.54
N ASP A 235 16.82 -10.90 -13.64
CA ASP A 235 16.81 -12.37 -13.60
C ASP A 235 15.78 -12.96 -12.62
N MET A 236 15.43 -12.21 -11.57
CA MET A 236 14.54 -12.62 -10.49
C MET A 236 13.66 -11.43 -10.08
N PRO A 237 12.44 -11.67 -9.56
CA PRO A 237 11.62 -10.59 -9.00
C PRO A 237 12.23 -9.99 -7.73
N GLY A 238 11.73 -8.84 -7.27
CA GLY A 238 12.02 -8.31 -5.92
C GLY A 238 12.57 -6.89 -5.87
N ILE A 239 12.54 -6.30 -4.67
CA ILE A 239 12.82 -4.87 -4.44
C ILE A 239 14.26 -4.43 -4.75
N THR A 240 15.21 -5.36 -4.75
CA THR A 240 16.62 -5.06 -5.07
C THR A 240 16.82 -4.66 -6.53
N ASN A 241 15.83 -4.92 -7.39
CA ASN A 241 15.84 -4.54 -8.80
C ASN A 241 15.71 -3.04 -9.04
N ILE A 242 15.14 -2.27 -8.09
CA ILE A 242 14.91 -0.84 -8.26
C ILE A 242 16.18 -0.07 -8.60
N ALA A 243 17.32 -0.45 -8.00
CA ALA A 243 18.62 0.17 -8.26
C ALA A 243 19.11 -0.12 -9.69
N ILE A 244 18.87 -1.34 -10.18
CA ILE A 244 19.23 -1.75 -11.54
C ILE A 244 18.40 -0.98 -12.56
N VAL A 245 17.07 -0.91 -12.34
CA VAL A 245 16.14 -0.19 -13.21
C VAL A 245 16.48 1.30 -13.24
N ALA A 246 16.69 1.92 -12.07
CA ALA A 246 17.06 3.33 -11.97
C ALA A 246 18.38 3.64 -12.67
N GLN A 247 19.39 2.76 -12.56
CA GLN A 247 20.69 2.98 -13.20
C GLN A 247 20.65 2.77 -14.72
N GLN A 248 19.93 1.77 -15.20
CA GLN A 248 20.09 1.30 -16.59
C GLN A 248 18.92 1.65 -17.51
N ARG A 249 17.72 1.90 -16.97
CA ARG A 249 16.48 2.05 -17.74
C ARG A 249 15.55 3.16 -17.24
N LEU A 250 16.01 4.04 -16.35
CA LEU A 250 15.18 5.15 -15.86
C LEU A 250 14.63 6.03 -17.00
N ASN A 251 15.39 6.25 -18.07
CA ASN A 251 14.91 7.01 -19.23
C ASN A 251 13.70 6.34 -19.90
N VAL A 252 13.64 5.01 -19.95
CA VAL A 252 12.51 4.26 -20.51
C VAL A 252 11.32 4.27 -19.56
N VAL A 253 11.58 4.14 -18.24
CA VAL A 253 10.56 4.31 -17.20
C VAL A 253 9.90 5.69 -17.30
N VAL A 254 10.71 6.75 -17.38
CA VAL A 254 10.25 8.14 -17.48
C VAL A 254 9.48 8.38 -18.77
N GLU A 255 9.87 7.76 -19.89
CA GLU A 255 9.11 7.82 -21.15
C GLU A 255 7.68 7.30 -20.97
N HIS A 256 7.53 6.10 -20.39
CA HIS A 256 6.21 5.49 -20.13
C HIS A 256 5.42 6.25 -19.07
N TRP A 257 6.10 6.71 -18.02
CA TRP A 257 5.49 7.52 -16.98
C TRP A 257 4.93 8.81 -17.58
N ASN A 258 5.70 9.56 -18.37
CA ASN A 258 5.25 10.78 -19.05
C ASN A 258 4.14 10.54 -20.09
N ALA A 259 4.04 9.32 -20.64
CA ALA A 259 2.96 8.98 -21.56
C ALA A 259 1.56 8.97 -20.90
N TRP A 260 1.48 8.82 -19.58
CA TRP A 260 0.22 8.80 -18.85
C TRP A 260 -0.30 10.21 -18.52
N GLU A 261 -1.50 10.54 -18.99
CA GLU A 261 -2.14 11.83 -18.77
C GLU A 261 -3.29 11.72 -17.76
N VAL A 262 -3.19 12.48 -16.66
CA VAL A 262 -4.25 12.62 -15.67
C VAL A 262 -5.20 13.73 -16.13
N LEU A 263 -6.18 13.38 -16.97
CA LEU A 263 -7.15 14.34 -17.51
C LEU A 263 -8.25 14.67 -16.50
N ASP A 264 -8.75 13.66 -15.80
CA ASP A 264 -9.73 13.78 -14.73
C ASP A 264 -9.18 13.03 -13.50
N PRO A 265 -8.79 13.75 -12.43
CA PRO A 265 -8.21 13.13 -11.24
C PRO A 265 -9.16 12.14 -10.53
N VAL A 266 -10.47 12.37 -10.52
CA VAL A 266 -11.45 11.48 -9.87
C VAL A 266 -11.56 10.17 -10.63
N GLN A 267 -11.73 10.26 -11.95
CA GLN A 267 -11.78 9.07 -12.83
C GLN A 267 -10.44 8.33 -12.86
N SER A 268 -9.32 9.05 -12.78
CA SER A 268 -7.99 8.44 -12.71
C SER A 268 -7.77 7.67 -11.42
N LEU A 269 -8.26 8.18 -10.28
CA LEU A 269 -8.20 7.47 -9.01
C LEU A 269 -9.03 6.18 -9.06
N GLU A 270 -10.24 6.23 -9.62
CA GLU A 270 -11.08 5.05 -9.80
C GLU A 270 -10.37 3.98 -10.65
N GLN A 271 -9.81 4.39 -11.79
CA GLN A 271 -9.08 3.47 -12.68
C GLN A 271 -7.85 2.87 -11.99
N ILE A 272 -7.14 3.65 -11.17
CA ILE A 272 -6.04 3.17 -10.33
C ILE A 272 -6.52 2.11 -9.34
N CYS A 273 -7.63 2.35 -8.64
CA CYS A 273 -8.21 1.37 -7.71
C CYS A 273 -8.56 0.05 -8.44
N ASP A 274 -9.23 0.13 -9.59
CA ASP A 274 -9.58 -1.04 -10.40
C ASP A 274 -8.35 -1.81 -10.88
N LEU A 275 -7.39 -1.11 -11.49
CA LEU A 275 -6.17 -1.70 -12.00
C LEU A 275 -5.37 -2.36 -10.88
N SER A 276 -5.32 -1.74 -9.70
CA SER A 276 -4.58 -2.27 -8.56
C SER A 276 -5.13 -3.60 -8.06
N VAL A 277 -6.45 -3.80 -8.11
CA VAL A 277 -7.10 -5.08 -7.81
C VAL A 277 -6.72 -6.13 -8.85
N VAL A 278 -6.70 -5.77 -10.14
CA VAL A 278 -6.29 -6.68 -11.22
C VAL A 278 -4.82 -7.08 -11.07
N LEU A 279 -3.93 -6.15 -10.77
CA LEU A 279 -2.50 -6.45 -10.59
C LEU A 279 -2.25 -7.32 -9.36
N ALA A 280 -2.93 -7.03 -8.24
CA ALA A 280 -2.72 -7.74 -6.98
C ALA A 280 -3.41 -9.11 -6.94
N LEU A 281 -4.63 -9.22 -7.49
CA LEU A 281 -5.52 -10.38 -7.30
C LEU A 281 -5.92 -11.08 -8.59
N GLY A 282 -5.53 -10.55 -9.76
CA GLY A 282 -5.74 -11.18 -11.06
C GLY A 282 -4.88 -12.44 -11.28
N HIS A 283 -3.80 -12.59 -10.53
CA HIS A 283 -2.98 -13.82 -10.46
C HIS A 283 -3.05 -14.39 -9.05
N GLY A 284 -2.51 -15.59 -8.91
CA GLY A 284 -2.38 -16.27 -7.63
C GLY A 284 -3.60 -17.09 -7.23
N ASP A 285 -3.37 -18.31 -6.80
CA ASP A 285 -4.28 -19.26 -6.16
C ASP A 285 -3.51 -20.13 -5.14
N SER A 286 -4.01 -21.32 -4.80
CA SER A 286 -3.27 -22.24 -3.91
C SER A 286 -2.07 -22.92 -4.58
N SER A 287 -1.94 -22.82 -5.91
CA SER A 287 -0.86 -23.40 -6.72
C SER A 287 0.20 -22.38 -7.14
N CYS A 288 -0.13 -21.09 -7.15
CA CYS A 288 0.76 -19.95 -7.39
C CYS A 288 0.42 -18.87 -6.37
N LEU A 289 1.33 -18.39 -5.51
CA LEU A 289 0.92 -17.51 -4.42
C LEU A 289 0.64 -16.08 -4.90
N TYR A 290 0.19 -15.21 -3.99
CA TYR A 290 -0.03 -13.80 -4.31
C TYR A 290 1.26 -12.99 -4.17
N ASP A 291 1.50 -12.08 -5.10
CA ASP A 291 2.69 -11.24 -5.09
C ASP A 291 2.60 -10.15 -4.01
N PHE A 292 3.55 -10.18 -3.08
CA PHE A 292 3.64 -9.25 -1.97
C PHE A 292 3.69 -7.79 -2.41
N PHE A 293 4.40 -7.52 -3.49
CA PHE A 293 4.63 -6.16 -3.94
C PHE A 293 3.47 -5.61 -4.76
N HIS A 294 2.79 -6.44 -5.56
CA HIS A 294 1.53 -6.04 -6.18
C HIS A 294 0.42 -5.81 -5.14
N ALA A 295 0.43 -6.53 -4.01
CA ALA A 295 -0.45 -6.19 -2.89
C ALA A 295 -0.19 -4.75 -2.40
N HIS A 296 1.06 -4.26 -2.40
CA HIS A 296 1.38 -2.89 -2.04
C HIS A 296 0.84 -1.86 -3.05
N ILE A 297 0.86 -2.17 -4.35
CA ILE A 297 0.18 -1.36 -5.39
C ILE A 297 -1.29 -1.11 -5.01
N MET A 298 -1.99 -2.14 -4.54
CA MET A 298 -3.39 -2.02 -4.10
C MET A 298 -3.54 -1.30 -2.77
N THR A 299 -2.69 -1.56 -1.77
CA THR A 299 -2.82 -0.89 -0.47
C THR A 299 -2.48 0.60 -0.54
N VAL A 300 -1.56 1.01 -1.42
CA VAL A 300 -1.29 2.45 -1.65
C VAL A 300 -2.48 3.08 -2.39
N ALA A 301 -3.09 2.42 -3.37
CA ALA A 301 -4.32 2.92 -4.01
C ALA A 301 -5.45 3.14 -2.98
N HIS A 302 -5.60 2.19 -2.06
CA HIS A 302 -6.55 2.31 -0.94
C HIS A 302 -6.22 3.48 -0.02
N ALA A 303 -4.94 3.70 0.30
CA ALA A 303 -4.50 4.86 1.08
C ALA A 303 -4.84 6.19 0.37
N LEU A 304 -4.58 6.30 -0.93
CA LEU A 304 -4.92 7.50 -1.70
C LEU A 304 -6.42 7.77 -1.72
N ARG A 305 -7.24 6.72 -1.80
CA ARG A 305 -8.70 6.84 -1.73
C ARG A 305 -9.17 7.40 -0.38
N ILE A 306 -8.59 6.96 0.73
CA ILE A 306 -8.88 7.50 2.07
C ILE A 306 -8.45 8.97 2.17
N LEU A 307 -7.28 9.30 1.63
CA LEU A 307 -6.68 10.63 1.72
C LEU A 307 -7.19 11.65 0.69
N TRP A 308 -8.06 11.24 -0.24
CA TRP A 308 -8.49 12.07 -1.37
C TRP A 308 -8.97 13.49 -0.99
N HIS A 309 -9.79 13.58 0.06
CA HIS A 309 -10.35 14.83 0.57
C HIS A 309 -9.40 15.59 1.49
N VAL A 310 -8.30 14.97 1.89
CA VAL A 310 -7.24 15.57 2.70
C VAL A 310 -6.18 16.23 1.82
N PHE A 311 -5.92 15.68 0.64
CA PHE A 311 -4.97 16.25 -0.30
C PHE A 311 -5.42 17.63 -0.79
N PRO A 312 -4.50 18.62 -0.80
CA PRO A 312 -4.73 19.87 -1.51
C PRO A 312 -5.04 19.60 -2.99
N GLU A 313 -6.02 20.29 -3.56
CA GLU A 313 -6.53 19.99 -4.90
C GLU A 313 -5.46 20.13 -5.97
N GLU A 314 -4.60 21.15 -5.82
CA GLU A 314 -3.47 21.44 -6.69
C GLU A 314 -2.36 20.37 -6.64
N ARG A 315 -2.37 19.50 -5.62
CA ARG A 315 -1.41 18.39 -5.46
C ARG A 315 -1.97 17.04 -5.92
N ARG A 316 -3.27 16.90 -6.15
CA ARG A 316 -3.88 15.61 -6.52
C ARG A 316 -3.24 15.01 -7.76
N ILE A 317 -2.96 15.81 -8.79
CA ILE A 317 -2.29 15.33 -10.01
C ILE A 317 -0.88 14.83 -9.71
N SER A 318 -0.06 15.58 -8.95
CA SER A 318 1.30 15.15 -8.63
C SER A 318 1.32 13.87 -7.79
N ILE A 319 0.36 13.70 -6.88
CA ILE A 319 0.20 12.48 -6.07
C ILE A 319 -0.22 11.27 -6.93
N LEU A 320 -1.14 11.46 -7.87
CA LEU A 320 -1.52 10.39 -8.80
C LEU A 320 -0.33 10.02 -9.71
N ARG A 321 0.44 11.01 -10.17
CA ARG A 321 1.67 10.80 -10.94
C ARG A 321 2.72 10.03 -10.13
N GLN A 322 2.87 10.31 -8.83
CA GLN A 322 3.70 9.51 -7.92
C GLN A 322 3.25 8.05 -7.86
N TYR A 323 1.95 7.82 -7.68
CA TYR A 323 1.40 6.46 -7.66
C TYR A 323 1.69 5.70 -8.96
N ALA A 324 1.57 6.35 -10.12
CA ALA A 324 1.91 5.73 -11.38
C ALA A 324 3.39 5.36 -11.47
N LEU A 325 4.30 6.23 -10.99
CA LEU A 325 5.73 5.91 -10.93
C LEU A 325 6.00 4.68 -10.03
N PHE A 326 5.41 4.67 -8.84
CA PHE A 326 5.47 3.54 -7.90
C PHE A 326 4.98 2.23 -8.55
N THR A 327 3.81 2.27 -9.20
CA THR A 327 3.21 1.12 -9.87
C THR A 327 4.11 0.61 -11.01
N ILE A 328 4.65 1.52 -11.82
CA ILE A 328 5.53 1.17 -12.95
C ILE A 328 6.81 0.49 -12.47
N LEU A 329 7.49 1.08 -11.48
CA LEU A 329 8.73 0.51 -10.93
C LEU A 329 8.45 -0.85 -10.33
N GLN A 330 7.40 -0.97 -9.52
CA GLN A 330 7.09 -2.23 -8.89
C GLN A 330 6.73 -3.32 -9.89
N TYR A 331 5.99 -2.99 -10.94
CA TYR A 331 5.64 -3.92 -11.99
C TYR A 331 6.87 -4.41 -12.78
N ILE A 332 7.82 -3.52 -13.05
CA ILE A 332 9.10 -3.90 -13.72
C ILE A 332 9.93 -4.79 -12.78
N ASP A 333 10.05 -4.41 -11.51
CA ASP A 333 10.82 -5.14 -10.50
C ASP A 333 10.26 -6.54 -10.23
N GLN A 334 8.96 -6.77 -10.49
CA GLN A 334 8.31 -8.08 -10.50
C GLN A 334 8.32 -8.76 -11.88
N LEU A 335 9.31 -8.47 -12.73
CA LEU A 335 9.49 -9.09 -14.04
C LEU A 335 8.30 -8.91 -15.01
N ARG A 336 7.51 -7.85 -14.85
CA ARG A 336 6.40 -7.49 -15.73
C ARG A 336 5.42 -8.66 -15.91
N MET A 337 5.02 -9.28 -14.80
CA MET A 337 4.15 -10.46 -14.81
C MET A 337 2.91 -10.26 -15.68
N PRO A 338 2.38 -11.33 -16.29
CA PRO A 338 1.10 -11.27 -16.96
C PRO A 338 0.03 -10.64 -16.09
N PHE A 339 -0.92 -9.93 -16.72
CA PHE A 339 -2.12 -9.50 -16.02
C PHE A 339 -3.39 -9.47 -16.85
N GLY A 340 -4.51 -9.68 -16.15
CA GLY A 340 -5.85 -9.85 -16.70
C GLY A 340 -6.90 -9.96 -15.59
N ILE A 341 -8.14 -9.61 -15.95
CA ILE A 341 -9.30 -9.61 -15.04
C ILE A 341 -10.01 -10.97 -15.02
N GLU A 342 -9.71 -11.83 -15.99
CA GLU A 342 -10.50 -13.02 -16.34
C GLU A 342 -10.59 -14.02 -15.18
N GLU A 343 -9.50 -14.22 -14.44
CA GLU A 343 -9.47 -15.08 -13.25
C GLU A 343 -10.42 -14.58 -12.15
N ILE A 344 -10.52 -13.26 -11.95
CA ILE A 344 -11.46 -12.66 -11.00
C ILE A 344 -12.89 -12.83 -11.52
N GLU A 345 -13.13 -12.57 -12.81
CA GLU A 345 -14.46 -12.70 -13.40
C GLU A 345 -14.97 -14.14 -13.40
N SER A 346 -14.08 -15.14 -13.43
CA SER A 346 -14.45 -16.55 -13.38
C SER A 346 -15.04 -17.01 -12.04
N ILE A 347 -14.87 -16.23 -10.97
CA ILE A 347 -15.31 -16.59 -9.62
C ILE A 347 -16.83 -16.53 -9.51
N GLU A 348 -17.44 -17.68 -9.24
CA GLU A 348 -18.87 -17.74 -8.93
C GLU A 348 -19.16 -17.17 -7.54
N VAL A 349 -20.04 -16.18 -7.45
CA VAL A 349 -20.42 -15.59 -6.16
C VAL A 349 -21.16 -16.62 -5.29
N ALA A 350 -22.04 -17.45 -5.88
CA ALA A 350 -22.73 -18.56 -5.24
C ALA A 350 -23.43 -18.20 -3.90
N GLY A 351 -24.03 -17.00 -3.84
CA GLY A 351 -24.73 -16.50 -2.65
C GLY A 351 -23.81 -15.98 -1.53
N ARG A 352 -22.49 -15.93 -1.73
CA ARG A 352 -21.54 -15.30 -0.81
C ARG A 352 -21.59 -13.79 -0.98
N ASP A 353 -21.65 -13.07 0.13
CA ASP A 353 -21.66 -11.61 0.17
C ASP A 353 -20.48 -11.07 1.00
N TRP A 354 -20.47 -9.76 1.27
CA TRP A 354 -19.43 -9.14 2.09
C TRP A 354 -19.45 -9.63 3.54
N ASP A 355 -20.61 -10.01 4.09
CA ASP A 355 -20.70 -10.58 5.44
C ASP A 355 -20.01 -11.94 5.48
N TRP A 356 -20.21 -12.77 4.45
CA TRP A 356 -19.48 -14.03 4.29
C TRP A 356 -17.96 -13.81 4.18
N VAL A 357 -17.52 -12.84 3.36
CA VAL A 357 -16.09 -12.51 3.20
C VAL A 357 -15.48 -12.09 4.53
N VAL A 358 -16.16 -11.20 5.26
CA VAL A 358 -15.71 -10.69 6.56
C VAL A 358 -15.66 -11.80 7.60
N ASP A 359 -16.71 -12.61 7.73
CA ASP A 359 -16.75 -13.73 8.68
C ASP A 359 -15.59 -14.71 8.44
N ARG A 360 -15.33 -15.03 7.17
CA ARG A 360 -14.22 -15.90 6.78
C ARG A 360 -12.86 -15.27 7.02
N ALA A 361 -12.69 -13.99 6.71
CA ALA A 361 -11.45 -13.26 6.93
C ALA A 361 -11.07 -13.25 8.42
N LEU A 362 -12.01 -12.90 9.30
CA LEU A 362 -11.75 -12.80 10.74
C LEU A 362 -11.40 -14.15 11.38
N LYS A 363 -11.87 -15.26 10.80
CA LYS A 363 -11.59 -16.64 11.26
C LYS A 363 -10.47 -17.32 10.46
N HIS A 364 -9.84 -16.61 9.53
CA HIS A 364 -8.89 -17.21 8.61
C HIS A 364 -7.60 -17.63 9.34
N LYS A 365 -6.97 -18.71 8.88
CA LYS A 365 -5.71 -19.19 9.44
C LYS A 365 -4.57 -18.16 9.30
N TRP A 366 -4.67 -17.26 8.31
CA TRP A 366 -3.75 -16.15 8.06
C TRP A 366 -4.16 -14.82 8.71
N ALA A 367 -5.13 -14.80 9.64
CA ALA A 367 -5.63 -13.56 10.25
C ALA A 367 -4.59 -12.77 11.05
N LEU A 368 -3.44 -13.37 11.40
CA LEU A 368 -2.33 -12.69 12.06
C LEU A 368 -1.25 -12.21 11.09
N ASP A 369 -1.36 -12.49 9.79
CA ASP A 369 -0.46 -11.94 8.79
C ASP A 369 -0.67 -10.42 8.64
N SER A 370 0.44 -9.70 8.67
CA SER A 370 0.54 -8.23 8.60
C SER A 370 -0.14 -7.59 7.38
N HIS A 371 -0.39 -8.35 6.31
CA HIS A 371 -0.94 -7.87 5.04
C HIS A 371 -2.35 -8.35 4.75
N PHE A 372 -2.70 -9.55 5.24
CA PHE A 372 -3.94 -10.24 4.92
C PHE A 372 -5.19 -9.36 5.00
N PHE A 373 -5.43 -8.70 6.15
CA PHE A 373 -6.62 -7.87 6.30
C PHE A 373 -6.63 -6.64 5.38
N LYS A 374 -5.47 -6.06 5.06
CA LYS A 374 -5.40 -4.92 4.12
C LYS A 374 -5.89 -5.32 2.73
N VAL A 375 -5.54 -6.53 2.29
CA VAL A 375 -5.87 -7.07 0.96
C VAL A 375 -7.33 -7.49 0.86
N VAL A 376 -7.94 -7.96 1.95
CA VAL A 376 -9.40 -8.17 2.02
C VAL A 376 -10.16 -6.84 2.01
N ARG A 377 -9.64 -5.87 2.75
CA ARG A 377 -10.31 -4.59 3.00
C ARG A 377 -10.32 -3.64 1.80
N ALA A 378 -9.24 -3.58 1.03
CA ALA A 378 -9.13 -2.63 -0.08
C ALA A 378 -10.24 -2.83 -1.14
N PRO A 379 -10.51 -4.04 -1.66
CA PRO A 379 -11.64 -4.26 -2.56
C PRO A 379 -12.99 -3.89 -1.94
N LYS A 380 -13.20 -4.14 -0.64
CA LYS A 380 -14.44 -3.74 0.06
C LYS A 380 -14.62 -2.22 0.04
N ALA A 381 -13.58 -1.46 0.39
CA ALA A 381 -13.62 0.00 0.38
C ALA A 381 -13.80 0.57 -1.04
N PHE A 382 -13.22 -0.07 -2.06
CA PHE A 382 -13.44 0.31 -3.46
C PHE A 382 -14.88 0.03 -3.89
N CYS A 383 -15.46 -1.10 -3.49
CA CYS A 383 -16.87 -1.42 -3.75
C CYS A 383 -17.82 -0.42 -3.09
N GLU A 384 -17.55 -0.02 -1.84
CA GLU A 384 -18.32 1.00 -1.13
C GLU A 384 -18.23 2.38 -1.79
N THR A 385 -17.10 2.66 -2.46
CA THR A 385 -16.91 3.94 -3.18
C THR A 385 -17.52 3.91 -4.57
N TYR A 386 -17.14 2.93 -5.39
CA TYR A 386 -17.37 2.93 -6.84
C TYR A 386 -18.51 2.00 -7.28
N GLY A 387 -19.16 1.33 -6.32
CA GLY A 387 -20.24 0.39 -6.56
C GLY A 387 -19.74 -1.02 -6.91
N ASP A 388 -20.71 -1.89 -7.18
CA ASP A 388 -20.52 -3.34 -7.29
C ASP A 388 -19.71 -3.80 -8.52
N LYS A 389 -19.83 -3.06 -9.64
CA LYS A 389 -19.12 -3.35 -10.90
C LYS A 389 -19.24 -4.82 -11.33
N ASN A 390 -20.46 -5.35 -11.36
CA ASN A 390 -20.77 -6.75 -11.67
C ASN A 390 -20.08 -7.74 -10.70
N ASN A 391 -20.15 -7.42 -9.41
CA ASN A 391 -19.48 -8.11 -8.31
C ASN A 391 -17.95 -8.18 -8.45
N PHE A 392 -17.30 -7.32 -9.24
CA PHE A 392 -15.87 -7.39 -9.50
C PHE A 392 -15.03 -7.43 -8.21
N TYR A 393 -15.25 -6.47 -7.30
CA TYR A 393 -14.49 -6.40 -6.06
C TYR A 393 -14.83 -7.55 -5.10
N LEU A 394 -16.10 -7.97 -5.05
CA LEU A 394 -16.55 -9.08 -4.22
C LEU A 394 -15.94 -10.40 -4.71
N ARG A 395 -15.91 -10.64 -6.02
CA ARG A 395 -15.25 -11.80 -6.64
C ARG A 395 -13.76 -11.83 -6.32
N ALA A 396 -13.08 -10.69 -6.42
CA ALA A 396 -11.66 -10.59 -6.07
C ALA A 396 -11.40 -10.94 -4.59
N ALA A 397 -12.24 -10.44 -3.69
CA ALA A 397 -12.14 -10.75 -2.26
C ALA A 397 -12.48 -12.22 -1.95
N ILE A 398 -13.51 -12.79 -2.59
CA ILE A 398 -13.84 -14.22 -2.47
C ILE A 398 -12.67 -15.07 -2.93
N LYS A 399 -12.09 -14.78 -4.10
CA LYS A 399 -10.89 -15.47 -4.63
C LYS A 399 -9.81 -15.50 -3.56
N PHE A 400 -9.36 -14.33 -3.13
CA PHE A 400 -8.31 -14.17 -2.12
C PHE A 400 -8.60 -14.96 -0.84
N ILE A 401 -9.79 -14.82 -0.26
CA ILE A 401 -10.16 -15.54 0.97
C ILE A 401 -10.15 -17.06 0.79
N THR A 402 -10.48 -17.56 -0.40
CA THR A 402 -10.55 -19.01 -0.63
C THR A 402 -9.22 -19.65 -1.01
N THR A 403 -8.29 -18.89 -1.58
CA THR A 403 -7.06 -19.44 -2.17
C THR A 403 -5.78 -18.91 -1.54
N PHE A 404 -5.83 -17.88 -0.70
CA PHE A 404 -4.63 -17.32 -0.07
C PHE A 404 -3.95 -18.33 0.86
N ASP A 405 -2.73 -18.71 0.50
CA ASP A 405 -1.88 -19.59 1.32
C ASP A 405 -0.45 -19.09 1.50
N GLY A 406 -0.28 -17.77 1.47
CA GLY A 406 1.00 -17.10 1.66
C GLY A 406 1.37 -16.14 0.54
N TRP A 407 2.56 -15.54 0.66
CA TRP A 407 3.07 -14.52 -0.23
C TRP A 407 4.24 -15.05 -1.10
N GLU A 408 4.38 -14.50 -2.30
CA GLU A 408 5.55 -14.67 -3.18
C GLU A 408 6.04 -13.32 -3.76
N GLY A 409 6.91 -13.36 -4.77
CA GLY A 409 7.46 -12.17 -5.44
C GLY A 409 8.75 -11.62 -4.80
N PHE A 410 9.20 -12.21 -3.69
CA PHE A 410 10.33 -11.70 -2.92
C PHE A 410 11.71 -11.81 -3.59
N GLY A 411 11.85 -12.75 -4.53
CA GLY A 411 13.14 -13.10 -5.15
C GLY A 411 14.23 -13.37 -4.15
N ARG A 412 15.31 -12.57 -4.17
CA ARG A 412 16.44 -12.72 -3.24
C ARG A 412 16.16 -12.19 -1.82
N GLY A 413 15.01 -11.57 -1.60
CA GLY A 413 14.70 -10.86 -0.35
C GLY A 413 15.54 -9.58 -0.21
N VAL A 414 15.66 -9.11 1.02
CA VAL A 414 16.56 -8.03 1.40
C VAL A 414 17.57 -8.56 2.40
N ASP A 415 18.79 -8.00 2.42
CA ASP A 415 19.86 -8.51 3.28
C ASP A 415 19.40 -8.59 4.75
N GLY A 416 19.39 -9.81 5.30
CA GLY A 416 18.98 -10.10 6.69
C GLY A 416 17.49 -10.43 6.88
N TYR A 417 16.68 -10.45 5.81
CA TYR A 417 15.28 -10.87 5.85
C TYR A 417 14.99 -11.83 4.70
N ASP A 418 14.65 -13.06 5.05
CA ASP A 418 14.16 -14.07 4.14
C ASP A 418 12.65 -14.21 4.35
N PRO A 419 11.81 -13.60 3.51
CA PRO A 419 10.36 -13.68 3.65
C PRO A 419 9.81 -15.10 3.53
N THR A 420 10.58 -16.05 2.98
CA THR A 420 10.19 -17.46 3.04
C THR A 420 10.27 -18.01 4.46
N LYS A 421 11.06 -17.43 5.37
CA LYS A 421 11.25 -17.90 6.74
C LYS A 421 10.67 -16.96 7.80
N ASP A 422 10.69 -15.67 7.52
CA ASP A 422 10.50 -14.61 8.50
C ASP A 422 9.10 -13.96 8.43
N GLY A 423 8.21 -14.48 7.58
CA GLY A 423 6.79 -14.12 7.54
C GLY A 423 5.93 -14.94 8.51
N TYR A 424 4.71 -14.48 8.79
CA TYR A 424 3.74 -15.28 9.54
C TYR A 424 3.50 -16.62 8.83
N ARG A 425 3.49 -17.71 9.60
CA ARG A 425 3.09 -19.03 9.11
C ARG A 425 2.03 -19.56 10.07
N PRO A 426 0.82 -19.88 9.60
CA PRO A 426 -0.18 -20.54 10.43
C PRO A 426 0.41 -21.83 11.01
N GLU A 427 0.11 -22.14 12.27
CA GLU A 427 0.46 -23.45 12.84
C GLU A 427 -0.14 -24.56 11.96
N GLU A 428 0.68 -25.55 11.57
CA GLU A 428 0.16 -26.73 10.89
C GLU A 428 -0.89 -27.35 11.81
N VAL A 429 -2.14 -27.38 11.35
CA VAL A 429 -3.18 -28.17 12.02
C VAL A 429 -2.69 -29.60 11.96
N LYS A 430 -2.15 -30.11 13.08
CA LYS A 430 -1.95 -31.54 13.26
C LYS A 430 -3.32 -32.17 13.07
N VAL A 431 -3.56 -32.71 11.88
CA VAL A 431 -4.71 -33.57 11.65
C VAL A 431 -4.54 -34.71 12.64
N GLY A 432 -5.33 -34.67 13.71
CA GLY A 432 -5.27 -35.65 14.77
C GLY A 432 -5.35 -37.02 14.12
N GLY A 433 -4.30 -37.82 14.31
CA GLY A 433 -4.29 -39.20 13.87
C GLY A 433 -5.57 -39.86 14.39
N TYR A 434 -6.35 -40.41 13.47
CA TYR A 434 -7.41 -41.33 13.84
C TYR A 434 -6.84 -42.37 14.81
N PRO A 435 -7.45 -42.60 15.99
CA PRO A 435 -7.12 -43.77 16.80
C PRO A 435 -7.69 -44.99 16.07
N GLY A 436 -6.89 -45.53 15.15
CA GLY A 436 -7.19 -46.74 14.39
C GLY A 436 -6.57 -47.96 15.04
N SER A 437 -7.40 -48.63 15.84
CA SER A 437 -7.38 -50.07 16.17
C SER A 437 -6.07 -50.68 16.69
N ALA A 438 -6.07 -50.93 18.00
CA ALA A 438 -5.55 -52.19 18.49
C ALA A 438 -6.35 -53.34 17.81
N GLU A 439 -5.62 -54.24 17.15
CA GLU A 439 -5.75 -55.69 17.27
C GLU A 439 -4.44 -56.36 16.85
#